data_AF-A0A916ZWD8-F1
#
_entry.id   AF-A0A916ZWD8-F1
#
_cell.length_a   1.000
_cell.length_b   1.000
_cell.length_c   1.000
_cell.angle_alpha   90.00
_cell.angle_beta   90.00
_cell.angle_gamma   90.00
#
_symmetry.space_group_name_H-M   'P 1'
#
loop_
_entity.id
_entity.type
_entity.pdbx_description
1 polymer ?
#
loop_
_entity_poly.entity_id
_entity_poly.type
_entity_poly.pdbx_seq_one_letter_code
_entity_poly.pdbx_strand_id
1 'polypeptide(L)'
;MPSSPHLNPDAGDGAVDLDHPIISPDVGPTRLWRPKRVLLSRAARDWSHGLAMAERCTALGIDVIELASDRLGLAADASYAFAKSTLAVTVAPPSKLKLQPIAPSADWRLDLAEGCPIAATAILPGR
;
A
#
# COMPACT_ATOMS: atom_id res chain seq x y z
N MET A 1 4.01 28.88 -20.00
CA MET A 1 3.39 28.07 -18.92
C MET A 1 3.60 26.62 -19.31
N PRO A 2 4.21 25.76 -18.49
CA PRO A 2 4.33 24.35 -18.86
C PRO A 2 2.97 23.68 -18.73
N SER A 3 2.41 23.25 -19.85
CA SER A 3 1.16 22.50 -19.92
C SER A 3 1.34 21.15 -19.23
N SER A 4 0.47 20.85 -18.26
CA SER A 4 0.37 19.52 -17.66
C SER A 4 0.06 18.45 -18.73
N PRO A 5 0.68 17.25 -18.66
CA PRO A 5 0.40 16.18 -19.61
C PRO A 5 -0.88 15.46 -19.17
N HIS A 6 -2.03 16.09 -19.36
CA HIS A 6 -3.27 15.34 -19.43
C HIS A 6 -3.32 14.68 -20.81
N LEU A 7 -3.47 13.36 -20.84
CA LEU A 7 -3.76 12.57 -22.04
C LEU A 7 -4.87 13.29 -22.82
N ASN A 8 -4.53 13.84 -23.98
CA ASN A 8 -5.52 14.41 -24.89
C ASN A 8 -5.96 13.27 -25.84
N PRO A 9 -7.20 12.75 -25.70
CA PRO A 9 -7.65 11.62 -26.51
C PRO A 9 -7.85 11.98 -28.00
N ASP A 10 -7.83 13.26 -28.36
CA ASP A 10 -7.92 13.73 -29.75
C ASP A 10 -6.55 13.85 -30.45
N ALA A 11 -5.45 13.55 -29.76
CA ALA A 11 -4.12 13.50 -30.36
C ALA A 11 -3.96 12.18 -31.13
N GLY A 12 -4.41 12.17 -32.39
CA GLY A 12 -4.32 11.02 -33.29
C GLY A 12 -2.93 10.36 -33.33
N ASP A 13 -2.92 9.02 -33.35
CA ASP A 13 -1.81 8.10 -33.63
C ASP A 13 -0.42 8.41 -33.03
N GLY A 14 -0.37 9.16 -31.93
CA GLY A 14 0.83 9.31 -31.11
C GLY A 14 1.03 8.02 -30.31
N ALA A 15 1.80 7.09 -30.85
CA ALA A 15 2.25 5.90 -30.13
C ALA A 15 2.71 6.29 -28.72
N VAL A 16 2.16 5.61 -27.71
CA VAL A 16 2.63 5.70 -26.33
C VAL A 16 4.15 5.46 -26.33
N ASP A 17 4.93 6.46 -25.93
CA ASP A 17 6.37 6.33 -25.77
C ASP A 17 6.65 5.47 -24.53
N LEU A 18 6.67 4.15 -24.74
CA LEU A 18 7.03 3.16 -23.73
C LEU A 18 8.54 3.15 -23.44
N ASP A 19 9.33 3.90 -24.22
CA ASP A 19 10.79 4.00 -24.11
C ASP A 19 11.25 5.18 -23.23
N HIS A 20 10.32 5.88 -22.57
CA HIS A 20 10.69 6.89 -21.58
C HIS A 20 11.57 6.25 -20.50
N PRO A 21 12.83 6.71 -20.32
CA PRO A 21 13.71 6.13 -19.33
C PRO A 21 13.08 6.29 -17.95
N ILE A 22 12.79 5.17 -17.28
CA ILE A 22 12.40 5.18 -15.87
C ILE A 22 13.59 5.77 -15.11
N ILE A 23 13.50 7.05 -14.76
CA ILE A 23 14.42 7.70 -13.83
C ILE A 23 14.21 6.98 -12.50
N SER A 24 15.06 6.00 -12.22
CA SER A 24 15.13 5.40 -10.90
C SER A 24 15.68 6.47 -9.98
N PRO A 25 14.93 6.97 -8.99
CA PRO A 25 15.48 7.93 -8.05
C PRO A 25 16.70 7.28 -7.38
N ASP A 26 17.79 8.03 -7.27
CA ASP A 26 18.96 7.62 -6.50
C ASP A 26 18.58 7.63 -5.02
N VAL A 27 18.00 6.53 -4.58
CA VAL A 27 17.61 6.29 -3.20
C VAL A 27 18.78 5.53 -2.59
N GLY A 28 19.69 6.25 -1.93
CA GLY A 28 20.69 5.63 -1.05
C GLY A 28 20.01 4.61 -0.10
N PRO A 29 20.74 3.61 0.43
CA PRO A 29 20.13 2.39 0.98
C PRO A 29 19.06 2.72 2.03
N THR A 30 17.80 2.68 1.61
CA THR A 30 16.68 2.88 2.52
C THR A 30 16.47 1.58 3.26
N ARG A 31 16.48 1.67 4.59
CA ARG A 31 16.10 0.54 5.43
C ARG A 31 14.68 0.14 5.07
N LEU A 32 14.52 -0.98 4.38
CA LEU A 32 13.21 -1.53 4.06
C LEU A 32 12.42 -1.72 5.35
N TRP A 33 11.18 -1.23 5.35
CA TRP A 33 10.31 -1.39 6.49
C TRP A 33 10.06 -2.88 6.76
N ARG A 34 10.17 -3.27 8.03
CA ARG A 34 9.83 -4.61 8.51
C ARG A 34 8.82 -4.47 9.65
N PRO A 35 7.65 -5.11 9.56
CA PRO A 35 6.71 -5.13 10.67
C PRO A 35 7.30 -5.89 11.86
N LYS A 36 6.87 -5.53 13.07
CA LYS A 36 7.18 -6.27 14.29
C LYS A 36 6.23 -7.45 14.51
N ARG A 37 5.05 -7.40 13.89
CA ARG A 37 4.00 -8.41 13.94
C ARG A 37 3.17 -8.38 12.67
N VAL A 38 2.67 -9.54 12.28
CA VAL A 38 1.69 -9.72 11.20
C VAL A 38 0.38 -10.26 11.77
N LEU A 39 -0.74 -9.71 11.31
CA LEU A 39 -2.07 -10.26 11.52
C LEU A 39 -2.56 -10.85 10.21
N LEU A 40 -2.94 -12.13 10.20
CA LEU A 40 -3.52 -12.80 9.03
C LEU A 40 -5.03 -12.95 9.25
N SER A 41 -5.83 -12.28 8.42
CA SER A 41 -7.29 -12.33 8.54
C SER A 41 -7.85 -13.72 8.22
N ARG A 42 -9.07 -14.01 8.68
CA ARG A 42 -9.71 -15.30 8.38
C ARG A 42 -9.77 -15.55 6.88
N ALA A 43 -10.29 -14.60 6.11
CA ALA A 43 -10.43 -14.72 4.66
C ALA A 43 -9.08 -14.83 3.94
N ALA A 44 -8.03 -14.17 4.43
CA ALA A 44 -6.71 -14.21 3.77
C ALA A 44 -6.06 -15.60 3.76
N ARG A 45 -6.45 -16.49 4.66
CA ARG A 45 -5.97 -17.89 4.72
C ARG A 45 -6.47 -18.74 3.56
N ASP A 46 -7.58 -18.35 2.94
CA ASP A 46 -8.15 -19.06 1.79
C ASP A 46 -7.46 -18.66 0.47
N TRP A 47 -6.50 -17.71 0.51
CA TRP A 47 -5.79 -17.20 -0.66
C TRP A 47 -4.32 -17.62 -0.64
N SER A 48 -3.85 -18.18 -1.76
CA SER A 48 -2.45 -18.59 -1.94
C SER A 48 -1.46 -17.44 -1.67
N HIS A 49 -1.80 -16.22 -2.09
CA HIS A 49 -0.97 -15.05 -1.83
C HIS A 49 -0.91 -14.69 -0.34
N GLY A 50 -2.02 -14.83 0.39
CA GLY A 50 -2.06 -14.56 1.83
C GLY A 50 -1.18 -15.54 2.62
N LEU A 51 -1.24 -16.83 2.26
CA LEU A 51 -0.36 -17.86 2.83
C LEU A 51 1.11 -17.60 2.49
N ALA A 52 1.44 -17.27 1.24
CA ALA A 52 2.81 -16.95 0.83
C ALA A 52 3.38 -15.72 1.57
N MET A 53 2.55 -14.72 1.87
CA MET A 53 2.96 -13.58 2.70
C MET A 53 3.25 -14.00 4.14
N ALA A 54 2.38 -14.81 4.74
CA ALA A 54 2.57 -15.33 6.09
C ALA A 54 3.88 -16.14 6.19
N GLU A 55 4.11 -17.07 5.26
CA GLU A 55 5.33 -17.87 5.17
C GLU A 55 6.58 -17.00 5.07
N ARG A 56 6.56 -15.97 4.21
CA ARG A 56 7.69 -15.04 4.09
C ARG A 56 7.97 -14.30 5.40
N CYS A 57 6.93 -13.89 6.13
CA CYS A 57 7.09 -13.20 7.41
C CYS A 57 7.63 -14.13 8.50
N THR A 58 7.11 -15.36 8.56
CA THR A 58 7.61 -16.41 9.45
C THR A 58 9.08 -16.72 9.18
N ALA A 59 9.48 -16.85 7.90
CA ALA A 59 10.87 -17.08 7.50
C ALA A 59 11.81 -15.93 7.91
N LEU A 60 11.27 -14.71 8.09
CA LEU A 60 11.99 -13.55 8.61
C LEU A 60 11.97 -13.46 10.14
N GLY A 61 11.41 -14.45 10.83
CA GLY A 61 11.29 -14.49 12.30
C GLY A 61 10.24 -13.54 12.87
N ILE A 62 9.28 -13.10 12.05
CA ILE A 62 8.22 -12.18 12.47
C ILE A 62 7.04 -13.00 13.01
N ASP A 63 6.49 -12.56 14.15
CA ASP A 63 5.29 -13.14 14.77
C ASP A 63 4.07 -12.98 13.84
N VAL A 64 3.48 -14.10 13.42
CA VAL A 64 2.27 -14.14 12.58
C VAL A 64 1.11 -14.65 13.43
N ILE A 65 0.10 -13.81 13.60
CA ILE A 65 -1.11 -14.13 14.37
C ILE A 65 -2.27 -14.35 13.40
N GLU A 66 -2.79 -15.57 13.38
CA GLU A 66 -4.01 -15.88 12.66
C GLU A 66 -5.24 -15.42 13.43
N LEU A 67 -6.08 -14.61 12.78
CA LEU A 67 -7.29 -14.08 13.37
C LEU A 67 -8.48 -15.00 13.10
N ALA A 68 -9.36 -15.13 14.11
CA ALA A 68 -10.61 -15.87 13.98
C ALA A 68 -11.62 -15.23 13.02
N SER A 69 -11.47 -13.92 12.72
CA SER A 69 -12.36 -13.16 11.82
C SER A 69 -11.58 -12.15 10.98
N ASP A 70 -12.27 -11.45 10.07
CA ASP A 70 -11.68 -10.36 9.28
C ASP A 70 -11.66 -9.01 10.01
N ARG A 71 -12.04 -8.99 11.29
CA ARG A 71 -11.84 -7.82 12.15
C ARG A 71 -10.44 -7.87 12.75
N LEU A 72 -9.66 -6.80 12.54
CA LEU A 72 -8.28 -6.71 13.05
C LEU A 72 -8.19 -6.65 14.59
N GLY A 73 -9.24 -6.17 15.26
CA GLY A 73 -9.33 -6.21 16.72
C GLY A 73 -8.16 -5.55 17.43
N LEU A 74 -7.51 -4.54 16.83
CA LEU A 74 -6.48 -3.74 17.49
C LEU A 74 -7.11 -3.18 18.77
N ALA A 75 -6.52 -3.55 19.92
CA ALA A 75 -7.02 -3.12 21.21
C ALA A 75 -7.08 -1.58 21.24
N ALA A 76 -8.16 -1.02 21.78
CA ALA A 76 -8.40 0.43 21.74
C ALA A 76 -7.30 1.24 22.47
N ASP A 77 -6.55 0.59 23.34
CA ASP A 77 -5.40 1.09 24.10
C ASP A 77 -4.05 0.85 23.42
N ALA A 78 -4.02 0.19 22.25
CA ALA A 78 -2.77 -0.04 21.52
C ALA A 78 -2.13 1.29 21.09
N SER A 79 -0.83 1.45 21.37
CA SER A 79 -0.13 2.68 20.99
C SER A 79 -0.09 2.86 19.47
N TYR A 80 -0.12 4.12 19.02
CA TYR A 80 0.00 4.45 17.60
C TYR A 80 1.28 3.88 16.96
N ALA A 81 2.40 3.91 17.70
CA ALA A 81 3.66 3.35 17.25
C ALA A 81 3.58 1.82 17.05
N PHE A 82 2.85 1.13 17.92
CA PHE A 82 2.59 -0.30 17.78
C PHE A 82 1.75 -0.57 16.52
N ALA A 83 0.67 0.17 16.30
CA ALA A 83 -0.16 0.06 15.10
C ALA A 83 0.64 0.29 13.80
N LYS A 84 1.49 1.33 13.75
CA LYS A 84 2.39 1.64 12.62
C LYS A 84 3.47 0.58 12.37
N SER A 85 3.73 -0.30 13.35
CA SER A 85 4.67 -1.42 13.24
C SER A 85 4.00 -2.76 12.95
N THR A 86 2.68 -2.78 12.72
CA THR A 86 1.89 -3.99 12.46
C THR A 86 1.50 -4.06 10.99
N LEU A 87 1.70 -5.22 10.36
CA LEU A 87 1.16 -5.54 9.04
C LEU A 87 -0.12 -6.35 9.21
N ALA A 88 -1.18 -6.01 8.48
CA ALA A 88 -2.37 -6.84 8.38
C ALA A 88 -2.51 -7.35 6.95
N VAL A 89 -2.53 -8.67 6.79
CA VAL A 89 -2.82 -9.34 5.52
C VAL A 89 -4.30 -9.66 5.51
N THR A 90 -5.05 -9.00 4.63
CA THR A 90 -6.51 -9.05 4.57
C THR A 90 -6.99 -9.21 3.13
N VAL A 91 -8.23 -9.68 2.97
CA VAL A 91 -8.92 -9.63 1.68
C VAL A 91 -9.74 -8.35 1.63
N ALA A 92 -9.63 -7.61 0.53
CA ALA A 92 -10.36 -6.35 0.36
C ALA A 92 -11.89 -6.60 0.44
N PRO A 93 -12.64 -5.83 1.24
CA PRO A 93 -14.09 -5.95 1.28
C PRO A 93 -14.71 -5.49 -0.04
N PRO A 94 -15.90 -5.97 -0.42
CA PRO A 94 -16.53 -5.62 -1.70
C PRO A 94 -16.69 -4.11 -1.96
N SER A 95 -16.86 -3.31 -0.89
CA SER A 95 -16.95 -1.86 -1.00
C SER A 95 -15.66 -1.19 -1.49
N LYS A 96 -14.50 -1.81 -1.27
CA LYS A 96 -13.17 -1.32 -1.66
C LYS A 96 -12.76 -1.75 -3.07
N LEU A 97 -13.52 -2.65 -3.70
CA LEU A 97 -13.27 -3.07 -5.09
C LEU A 97 -13.76 -2.04 -6.13
N LYS A 98 -14.54 -1.04 -5.69
CA LYS A 98 -14.98 0.06 -6.55
C LYS A 98 -13.85 1.06 -6.75
N LEU A 99 -13.37 1.17 -7.99
CA LEU A 99 -12.37 2.15 -8.39
C LEU A 99 -12.84 3.58 -8.09
N GLN A 100 -12.03 4.34 -7.37
CA GLN A 100 -12.33 5.72 -6.98
C GLN A 100 -11.61 6.71 -7.89
N PRO A 101 -12.25 7.74 -8.44
CA PRO A 101 -11.55 8.76 -9.23
C PRO A 101 -10.46 9.51 -8.43
N ILE A 102 -9.31 9.82 -9.04
CA ILE A 102 -8.18 10.54 -8.40
C ILE A 102 -7.49 11.57 -9.31
N ALA A 103 -8.27 12.44 -9.94
CA ALA A 103 -7.74 13.57 -10.69
C ALA A 103 -6.91 14.52 -9.79
N PRO A 104 -5.84 15.15 -10.30
CA PRO A 104 -5.33 15.08 -11.68
C PRO A 104 -4.41 13.87 -11.94
N SER A 105 -4.09 13.07 -10.93
CA SER A 105 -3.01 12.07 -10.99
C SER A 105 -3.33 10.87 -11.87
N ALA A 106 -4.58 10.39 -11.85
CA ALA A 106 -5.06 9.31 -12.70
C ALA A 106 -6.60 9.32 -12.74
N ASP A 107 -7.16 8.58 -13.70
CA ASP A 107 -8.62 8.41 -13.81
C ASP A 107 -9.19 7.60 -12.64
N TRP A 108 -8.43 6.64 -12.11
CA TRP A 108 -8.87 5.75 -11.03
C TRP A 108 -7.78 5.38 -10.04
N ARG A 109 -8.18 5.19 -8.79
CA ARG A 109 -7.40 4.63 -7.68
C ARG A 109 -7.82 3.20 -7.45
N LEU A 110 -6.82 2.33 -7.46
CA LEU A 110 -6.91 0.95 -7.00
C LEU A 110 -6.20 0.84 -5.65
N ASP A 111 -6.97 0.56 -4.59
CA ASP A 111 -6.45 0.43 -3.23
C ASP A 111 -5.83 -0.97 -3.04
N LEU A 112 -4.56 -1.15 -3.42
CA LEU A 112 -3.81 -2.41 -3.22
C LEU A 112 -3.40 -2.64 -1.77
N ALA A 113 -3.14 -1.56 -1.04
CA ALA A 113 -2.76 -1.57 0.36
C ALA A 113 -3.21 -0.26 1.02
N GLU A 114 -3.45 -0.30 2.32
CA GLU A 114 -3.85 0.86 3.11
C GLU A 114 -2.92 1.04 4.31
N GLY A 115 -2.74 2.30 4.71
CA GLY A 115 -1.82 2.69 5.76
C GLY A 115 -0.41 2.97 5.24
N CYS A 116 0.43 3.50 6.13
CA CYS A 116 1.83 3.80 5.84
C CYS A 116 2.63 3.61 7.12
N PRO A 117 3.81 2.96 7.08
CA PRO A 117 4.63 2.75 8.26
C PRO A 117 5.33 4.02 8.75
N ILE A 118 5.46 5.03 7.89
CA ILE A 118 6.15 6.27 8.22
C ILE A 118 5.20 7.18 9.03
N ALA A 119 5.73 7.74 10.11
CA ALA A 119 5.13 8.86 10.82
C ALA A 119 5.65 10.15 10.17
N ALA A 120 5.10 10.49 9.00
CA ALA A 120 5.45 11.73 8.33
C ALA A 120 4.79 12.89 9.10
N THR A 121 5.62 13.79 9.64
CA THR A 121 5.14 15.11 10.06
C THR A 121 4.85 15.90 8.79
N ALA A 122 3.64 16.41 8.66
CA ALA A 122 3.34 17.33 7.56
C ALA A 122 4.28 18.54 7.69
N ILE A 123 5.14 18.74 6.69
CA ILE A 123 5.89 19.98 6.56
C ILE A 123 4.88 21.00 6.06
N LEU A 124 4.36 21.81 6.98
CA LEU A 124 3.55 22.96 6.61
C LEU A 124 4.50 24.00 5.97
N PRO A 125 4.24 24.46 4.74
CA PRO A 125 5.05 25.51 4.14
C PRO A 125 4.90 26.80 4.96
N GLY A 126 6.01 27.33 5.49
CA GLY A 126 6.05 28.63 6.17
C GLY A 126 6.37 28.65 7.67
N ARG A 127 7.05 27.63 8.21
CA ARG A 127 7.72 27.71 9.51
C ARG A 127 9.22 27.54 9.39
#